data_AF-A0A6A6ZBF4-F1
#
_entry.id   AF-A0A6A6ZBF4-F1
#
_cell.length_a   1.000
_cell.length_b   1.000
_cell.length_c   1.000
_cell.angle_alpha   90.00
_cell.angle_beta   90.00
_cell.angle_gamma   90.00
#
_symmetry.space_group_name_H-M   'P 1'
#
loop_
_entity.id
_entity.type
_entity.pdbx_description
1 polymer ?
#
loop_
_entity_poly.entity_id
_entity_poly.type
_entity_poly.pdbx_seq_one_letter_code
_entity_poly.pdbx_strand_id
1 'polypeptide(L)'
;MAIAQSHTIQMESMLDPKRVVLRFHVQHELEETAINERFFALYGPGHPKNDSFSHLMAPNESSKMHIVLDINYKSHPTIDNNTIEYEVYNVKKNHEFEFEKLDGSACKLARVRCERIRWGTDRAQSEELDGVRALHVGQSPAMFVS
;
A
#
# COMPACT_ATOMS: atom_id res chain seq x y z
N MET A 1 8.07 26.80 -40.38
CA MET A 1 6.82 26.13 -39.94
C MET A 1 7.20 25.16 -38.84
N ALA A 2 6.71 25.41 -37.62
CA ALA A 2 6.93 24.56 -36.46
C ALA A 2 5.80 23.53 -36.35
N ILE A 3 6.11 22.29 -35.98
CA ILE A 3 5.15 21.40 -35.34
C ILE A 3 5.86 20.82 -34.12
N ALA A 4 5.37 21.23 -32.95
CA ALA A 4 5.79 20.76 -31.65
C ALA A 4 5.45 19.27 -31.50
N GLN A 5 6.46 18.46 -31.22
CA GLN A 5 6.30 17.14 -30.62
C GLN A 5 7.00 17.19 -29.27
N SER A 6 6.37 16.64 -28.23
CA SER A 6 6.89 16.34 -26.87
C SER A 6 6.09 16.94 -25.71
N HIS A 7 4.76 16.79 -25.68
CA HIS A 7 3.99 17.03 -24.43
C HIS A 7 3.00 15.91 -24.07
N THR A 8 2.66 15.01 -24.99
CA THR A 8 1.64 13.98 -24.72
C THR A 8 2.17 12.75 -23.98
N ILE A 9 3.46 12.42 -24.11
CA ILE A 9 4.03 11.16 -23.59
C ILE A 9 4.16 11.14 -22.05
N GLN A 10 4.16 12.30 -21.37
CA GLN A 10 4.27 12.33 -19.90
C GLN A 10 2.92 12.25 -19.16
N MET A 11 1.79 12.45 -19.84
CA MET A 11 0.48 12.36 -19.18
C MET A 11 -0.04 10.93 -19.05
N GLU A 12 0.32 10.04 -19.98
CA GLU A 12 -0.20 8.65 -19.99
C GLU A 12 0.38 7.81 -18.84
N SER A 13 1.68 7.92 -18.53
CA SER A 13 2.30 7.11 -17.47
C SER A 13 1.88 7.50 -16.04
N MET A 14 1.22 8.65 -15.87
CA MET A 14 0.71 9.09 -14.56
C MET A 14 -0.58 8.35 -14.16
N LEU A 15 -1.30 7.79 -15.14
CA LEU A 15 -2.55 7.06 -14.95
C LEU A 15 -2.36 5.54 -14.87
N ASP A 16 -1.18 5.04 -15.22
CA ASP A 16 -0.91 3.62 -15.17
C ASP A 16 -1.01 3.09 -13.74
N PRO A 17 -1.76 2.00 -13.51
CA PRO A 17 -1.88 1.40 -12.20
C PRO A 17 -0.57 0.72 -11.82
N LYS A 18 -0.08 1.04 -10.63
CA LYS A 18 1.15 0.43 -10.10
C LYS A 18 1.10 0.29 -8.58
N ARG A 19 1.90 -0.65 -8.09
CA ARG A 19 2.10 -0.85 -6.65
C ARG A 19 3.46 -0.33 -6.23
N VAL A 20 3.47 0.68 -5.38
CA VAL A 20 4.70 1.21 -4.79
C VAL A 20 4.89 0.59 -3.41
N VAL A 21 6.08 0.09 -3.11
CA VAL A 21 6.44 -0.45 -1.79
C VAL A 21 7.53 0.41 -1.16
N LEU A 22 7.17 1.12 -0.10
CA LEU A 22 8.08 1.95 0.68
C LEU A 22 8.61 1.13 1.86
N ARG A 23 9.88 0.77 1.82
CA ARG A 23 10.54 -0.06 2.84
C ARG A 23 11.32 0.82 3.81
N PHE A 24 10.93 0.82 5.08
CA PHE A 24 11.46 1.74 6.09
C PHE A 24 11.78 1.01 7.40
N HIS A 25 12.52 1.65 8.31
CA HIS A 25 12.87 1.07 9.60
C HIS A 25 11.70 1.18 10.59
N VAL A 26 11.47 0.14 11.40
CA VAL A 26 10.36 0.08 12.39
C VAL A 26 10.30 1.28 13.35
N GLN A 27 11.43 1.94 13.62
CA GLN A 27 11.47 3.16 14.43
C GLN A 27 10.61 4.32 13.88
N HIS A 28 10.24 4.28 12.60
CA HIS A 28 9.39 5.27 11.95
C HIS A 28 7.94 4.78 11.72
N GLU A 29 7.51 3.73 12.43
CA GLU A 29 6.14 3.17 12.32
C GLU A 29 5.05 4.23 12.51
N LEU A 30 5.22 5.11 13.51
CA LEU A 30 4.27 6.19 13.79
C LEU A 30 4.32 7.34 12.77
N GLU A 31 5.21 7.27 11.78
CA GLU A 31 5.45 8.32 10.79
C GLU A 31 4.89 7.98 9.40
N GLU A 32 4.01 6.97 9.29
CA GLU A 32 3.40 6.55 8.02
C GLU A 32 2.85 7.74 7.21
N THR A 33 2.04 8.60 7.85
CA THR A 33 1.46 9.77 7.19
C THR A 33 2.53 10.69 6.62
N ALA A 34 3.60 10.96 7.38
CA ALA A 34 4.67 11.84 6.94
C ALA A 34 5.50 11.23 5.80
N ILE A 35 5.72 9.91 5.83
CA ILE A 35 6.38 9.18 4.74
C ILE A 35 5.55 9.29 3.45
N ASN A 36 4.24 9.03 3.54
CA ASN A 36 3.33 9.10 2.40
C ASN A 36 3.24 10.52 1.83
N GLU A 37 3.06 11.53 2.68
CA GLU A 37 2.99 12.93 2.25
C GLU A 37 4.28 13.38 1.56
N ARG A 38 5.44 13.01 2.09
CA ARG A 38 6.72 13.34 1.46
C ARG A 38 6.90 12.60 0.14
N PHE A 39 6.52 11.33 0.07
CA PHE A 39 6.57 10.57 -1.19
C PHE A 39 5.72 11.25 -2.27
N PHE A 40 4.47 11.60 -1.96
CA PHE A 40 3.59 12.28 -2.92
C PHE A 40 4.02 13.71 -3.24
N ALA A 41 4.69 14.43 -2.33
CA ALA A 41 5.25 15.73 -2.65
C ALA A 41 6.38 15.64 -3.71
N LEU A 42 7.18 14.57 -3.68
CA LEU A 42 8.30 14.37 -4.60
C LEU A 42 7.89 13.72 -5.93
N TYR A 43 6.99 12.74 -5.88
CA TYR A 43 6.64 11.91 -7.04
C TYR A 43 5.19 12.07 -7.49
N GLY A 44 4.35 12.74 -6.71
CA GLY A 44 2.91 12.88 -6.90
C GLY A 44 2.33 14.22 -7.39
N PRO A 45 3.07 15.24 -7.89
CA PRO A 45 2.44 16.44 -8.48
C PRO A 45 1.42 16.17 -9.62
N GLY A 46 1.38 14.94 -10.16
CA GLY A 46 0.36 14.47 -11.12
C GLY A 46 -0.41 13.21 -10.70
N HIS A 47 -0.21 12.69 -9.48
CA HIS A 47 -0.98 11.55 -8.98
C HIS A 47 -2.16 12.05 -8.16
N PRO A 48 -3.40 11.57 -8.41
CA PRO A 48 -4.52 11.94 -7.56
C PRO A 48 -4.26 11.32 -6.17
N LYS A 49 -3.93 12.14 -5.16
CA LYS A 49 -3.86 11.69 -3.76
C LYS A 49 -5.12 10.92 -3.34
N ASN A 50 -6.25 11.26 -3.98
CA ASN A 50 -7.57 10.65 -3.79
C ASN A 50 -7.77 9.32 -4.52
N ASP A 51 -6.83 8.89 -5.36
CA ASP A 51 -6.85 7.62 -6.10
C ASP A 51 -5.64 6.75 -5.72
N SER A 52 -5.31 6.74 -4.43
CA SER A 52 -4.30 5.84 -3.87
C SER A 52 -4.82 5.18 -2.60
N PHE A 53 -4.39 3.94 -2.36
CA PHE A 53 -4.70 3.21 -1.13
C PHE A 53 -3.42 2.76 -0.44
N SER A 54 -3.31 2.97 0.88
CA SER A 54 -2.13 2.62 1.69
C SER A 54 -2.41 1.37 2.52
N HIS A 55 -1.48 0.41 2.48
CA HIS A 55 -1.47 -0.75 3.39
C HIS A 55 -0.19 -0.72 4.22
N LEU A 56 -0.32 -0.59 5.53
CA LEU A 56 0.80 -0.76 6.44
C LEU A 56 1.03 -2.25 6.72
N MET A 57 2.24 -2.74 6.41
CA MET A 57 2.65 -4.11 6.65
C MET A 57 3.70 -4.17 7.76
N ALA A 58 3.38 -4.96 8.78
CA ALA A 58 4.26 -5.30 9.89
C ALA A 58 5.60 -5.90 9.39
N PRO A 59 6.66 -5.83 10.21
CA PRO A 59 7.92 -6.44 9.86
C PRO A 59 7.76 -7.97 9.92
N ASN A 60 8.60 -8.67 9.16
CA ASN A 60 8.81 -10.09 9.35
C ASN A 60 9.97 -10.31 10.35
N GLU A 61 10.92 -11.18 10.04
CA GLU A 61 12.15 -11.42 10.82
C GLU A 61 13.18 -10.27 10.73
N SER A 62 12.80 -9.09 10.25
CA SER A 62 13.70 -7.94 10.07
C SER A 62 13.13 -6.68 10.73
N SER A 63 13.98 -5.69 11.01
CA SER A 63 13.53 -4.37 11.51
C SER A 63 12.89 -3.49 10.43
N LYS A 64 12.45 -4.08 9.31
CA LYS A 64 11.94 -3.36 8.14
C LYS A 64 10.43 -3.53 7.99
N MET A 65 9.74 -2.41 8.15
CA MET A 65 8.32 -2.22 7.84
C MET A 65 8.13 -1.89 6.35
N HIS A 66 6.92 -2.07 5.84
CA HIS A 66 6.57 -1.72 4.47
C HIS A 66 5.25 -0.97 4.43
N ILE A 67 5.19 0.14 3.69
CA ILE A 67 3.92 0.73 3.24
C ILE A 67 3.73 0.32 1.77
N VAL A 68 2.60 -0.28 1.45
CA VAL A 68 2.21 -0.63 0.09
C VAL A 68 1.20 0.40 -0.39
N LEU A 69 1.53 1.13 -1.44
CA LEU A 69 0.64 2.10 -2.08
C LEU A 69 0.12 1.53 -3.39
N ASP A 70 -1.19 1.37 -3.48
CA ASP A 70 -1.90 1.03 -4.71
C ASP A 70 -2.30 2.32 -5.43
N ILE A 71 -1.57 2.67 -6.49
CA ILE A 71 -1.74 3.93 -7.23
C ILE A 71 -2.74 3.74 -8.37
N ASN A 72 -3.67 4.67 -8.53
CA ASN A 72 -4.75 4.67 -9.53
C ASN A 72 -5.76 3.51 -9.37
N TYR A 73 -6.03 3.11 -8.12
CA TYR A 73 -6.85 1.93 -7.82
C TYR A 73 -8.35 2.08 -8.14
N LYS A 74 -8.92 3.28 -7.96
CA LYS A 74 -10.32 3.61 -8.30
C LYS A 74 -10.52 3.64 -9.80
N SER A 75 -9.54 4.17 -10.53
CA SER A 75 -9.56 4.20 -12.00
C SER A 75 -9.36 2.80 -12.60
N HIS A 76 -8.71 1.89 -11.87
CA HIS A 76 -8.44 0.51 -12.28
C HIS A 76 -8.90 -0.50 -11.22
N PRO A 77 -10.22 -0.70 -11.04
CA PRO A 77 -10.75 -1.55 -9.97
C PRO A 77 -10.44 -3.03 -10.16
N THR A 78 -10.17 -3.46 -11.40
CA THR A 78 -9.85 -4.83 -11.75
C THR A 78 -8.43 -4.87 -12.33
N ILE A 79 -7.48 -5.37 -11.55
CA ILE A 79 -6.10 -5.58 -12.00
C ILE A 79 -5.61 -6.97 -11.64
N ASP A 80 -4.79 -7.54 -12.50
CA ASP A 80 -4.07 -8.76 -12.19
C ASP A 80 -2.82 -8.41 -11.35
N ASN A 81 -2.86 -8.80 -10.08
CA ASN A 81 -1.76 -8.60 -9.14
C ASN A 81 -0.42 -9.23 -9.60
N ASN A 82 -0.47 -10.19 -10.54
CA ASN A 82 0.74 -10.81 -11.08
C ASN A 82 1.43 -9.95 -12.14
N THR A 83 0.67 -9.15 -12.88
CA THR A 83 1.17 -8.38 -14.02
C THR A 83 1.33 -6.89 -13.73
N ILE A 84 0.72 -6.38 -12.65
CA ILE A 84 0.90 -4.99 -12.23
C ILE A 84 2.39 -4.65 -12.01
N GLU A 85 2.77 -3.43 -12.39
CA GLU A 85 4.09 -2.89 -12.16
C GLU A 85 4.34 -2.68 -10.66
N TYR A 86 5.58 -2.99 -10.22
CA TYR A 86 6.04 -2.73 -8.87
C TYR A 86 7.19 -1.75 -8.90
N GLU A 87 7.11 -0.73 -8.06
CA GLU A 87 8.25 0.11 -7.70
C GLU A 87 8.57 -0.08 -6.22
N VAL A 88 9.85 -0.27 -5.89
CA VAL A 88 10.26 -0.44 -4.49
C VAL A 88 11.24 0.65 -4.13
N TYR A 89 11.01 1.31 -3.00
CA TYR A 89 11.88 2.35 -2.48
C TYR A 89 12.38 1.97 -1.09
N ASN A 90 13.67 2.17 -0.86
CA ASN A 90 14.22 2.18 0.49
C ASN A 90 14.09 3.59 1.05
N VAL A 91 13.42 3.71 2.20
CA VAL A 91 13.18 4.99 2.87
C VAL A 91 14.20 5.16 3.97
N LYS A 92 14.90 6.30 3.94
CA LYS A 92 15.82 6.73 4.99
C LYS A 92 15.33 8.06 5.54
N LYS A 93 15.53 8.28 6.84
CA LYS A 93 15.26 9.57 7.47
C LYS A 93 16.58 10.17 7.93
N ASN A 94 16.95 11.29 7.34
CA ASN A 94 18.02 12.17 7.82
C ASN A 94 17.33 13.37 8.50
N HIS A 95 17.27 14.51 7.81
CA HIS A 95 16.44 15.65 8.19
C HIS A 95 15.00 15.50 7.70
N GLU A 96 14.85 15.03 6.45
CA GLU A 96 13.58 14.67 5.82
C GLU A 96 13.63 13.21 5.36
N PHE A 97 12.48 12.67 4.93
CA PHE A 97 12.43 11.35 4.30
C PHE A 97 12.98 11.40 2.87
N GLU A 98 13.94 10.51 2.60
CA GLU A 98 14.57 10.30 1.31
C GLU A 98 14.20 8.91 0.76
N PHE A 99 14.08 8.80 -0.55
CA PHE A 99 13.59 7.61 -1.24
C PHE A 99 14.61 7.14 -2.28
N GLU A 100 15.17 5.97 -2.05
CA GLU A 100 16.11 5.33 -2.96
C GLU A 100 15.39 4.21 -3.72
N LYS A 101 15.20 4.38 -5.04
CA LYS A 101 14.56 3.36 -5.88
C LYS A 101 15.46 2.12 -5.97
N LEU A 102 14.90 0.96 -5.67
CA LEU A 102 15.57 -0.33 -5.72
C LEU A 102 15.35 -1.01 -7.07
N ASP A 103 16.14 -2.05 -7.32
CA ASP A 103 16.16 -2.78 -8.58
C ASP A 103 15.01 -3.80 -8.73
N GLY A 104 14.98 -4.48 -9.88
CA GLY A 104 13.97 -5.49 -10.18
C GLY A 104 14.00 -6.70 -9.25
N SER A 105 15.11 -6.97 -8.55
CA SER A 105 15.19 -8.05 -7.56
C SER A 105 14.35 -7.70 -6.33
N ALA A 106 14.40 -6.44 -5.89
CA ALA A 106 13.53 -5.94 -4.84
C ALA A 106 12.05 -6.00 -5.26
N CYS A 107 11.72 -5.67 -6.51
CA CYS A 107 10.35 -5.77 -7.03
C CYS A 107 9.81 -7.20 -7.04
N LYS A 108 10.63 -8.19 -7.43
CA LYS A 108 10.23 -9.62 -7.38
C LYS A 108 9.91 -10.05 -5.95
N LEU A 109 10.75 -9.68 -4.99
CA LEU A 109 10.52 -10.02 -3.58
C LEU A 109 9.30 -9.31 -3.01
N ALA A 110 9.09 -8.04 -3.38
CA ALA A 110 7.91 -7.28 -3.00
C ALA A 110 6.62 -7.93 -3.52
N ARG A 111 6.62 -8.42 -4.77
CA ARG A 111 5.46 -9.13 -5.35
C ARG A 111 5.09 -10.37 -4.53
N VAL A 112 6.06 -11.21 -4.18
CA VAL A 112 5.83 -12.39 -3.33
C VAL A 112 5.25 -11.99 -1.97
N ARG A 113 5.76 -10.91 -1.36
CA ARG A 113 5.26 -10.43 -0.06
C ARG A 113 3.84 -9.86 -0.13
N CYS A 114 3.51 -9.21 -1.24
CA CYS A 114 2.22 -8.58 -1.45
C CYS A 114 1.17 -9.52 -2.04
N GLU A 115 1.45 -10.83 -2.20
CA GLU A 115 0.53 -11.81 -2.80
C GLU A 115 -0.83 -11.85 -2.08
N ARG A 116 -0.82 -11.69 -0.75
CA ARG A 116 -2.04 -11.65 0.07
C ARG A 116 -2.68 -10.26 0.18
N ILE A 117 -2.04 -9.22 -0.37
CA ILE A 117 -2.55 -7.84 -0.34
C ILE A 117 -3.44 -7.64 -1.57
N ARG A 118 -4.74 -7.57 -1.31
CA ARG A 118 -5.74 -7.24 -2.32
C ARG A 118 -5.61 -5.80 -2.76
N TRP A 119 -5.72 -5.57 -4.06
CA TRP A 119 -5.66 -4.26 -4.69
C TRP A 119 -6.78 -3.35 -4.19
N GLY A 120 -6.43 -2.17 -3.69
CA GLY A 120 -7.39 -1.09 -3.40
C GLY A 120 -8.41 -1.37 -2.29
N THR A 121 -8.20 -2.39 -1.45
CA THR A 121 -9.13 -2.76 -0.37
C THR A 121 -8.48 -2.75 0.99
N ASP A 122 -9.17 -2.19 1.98
CA ASP A 122 -8.78 -2.29 3.37
C ASP A 122 -8.80 -3.76 3.83
N ARG A 123 -7.79 -4.14 4.62
CA ARG A 123 -7.58 -5.51 5.12
C ARG A 123 -8.64 -5.93 6.16
N ALA A 124 -9.68 -5.12 6.36
CA ALA A 124 -10.78 -5.34 7.29
C ALA A 124 -11.85 -6.35 6.84
N GLN A 125 -11.72 -7.00 5.67
CA GLN A 125 -12.65 -8.08 5.26
C GLN A 125 -11.95 -9.30 4.66
N SER A 126 -10.82 -9.72 5.23
CA SER A 126 -10.37 -11.10 5.05
C SER A 126 -10.79 -11.88 6.29
N GLU A 127 -11.78 -12.75 6.13
CA GLU A 127 -12.29 -13.72 7.10
C GLU A 127 -11.20 -14.71 7.54
N GLU A 128 -10.16 -14.25 8.23
CA GLU A 128 -9.09 -15.07 8.80
C GLU A 128 -8.96 -14.82 10.32
N LEU A 129 -10.10 -14.56 10.97
CA LEU A 129 -10.26 -14.59 12.43
C LEU A 129 -11.48 -15.40 12.89
N ASP A 130 -12.13 -16.19 12.02
CA ASP A 130 -13.18 -17.13 12.44
C ASP A 130 -12.60 -18.46 12.97
N GLY A 131 -11.50 -18.33 13.72
CA GLY A 131 -10.66 -19.41 14.19
C GLY A 131 -10.62 -19.58 15.69
N VAL A 132 -11.38 -18.83 16.51
CA VAL A 132 -11.65 -19.18 17.92
C VAL A 132 -12.96 -18.53 18.39
N ARG A 133 -14.12 -19.01 17.94
CA ARG A 133 -15.34 -18.87 18.76
C ARG A 133 -15.30 -19.93 19.86
N ALA A 134 -14.68 -19.59 20.97
CA ALA A 134 -14.88 -20.34 22.21
C ALA A 134 -16.38 -20.30 22.52
N LEU A 135 -17.01 -21.48 22.47
CA LEU A 135 -18.37 -21.73 22.94
C LEU A 135 -18.48 -21.30 24.41
N HIS A 136 -18.97 -20.09 24.67
CA HIS A 136 -19.53 -19.79 25.98
C HIS A 136 -21.01 -20.08 25.94
N VAL A 137 -21.35 -21.32 26.32
CA VAL A 137 -22.69 -21.68 26.77
C VAL A 137 -22.95 -20.91 28.05
N GLY A 138 -23.73 -19.83 27.95
CA GLY A 138 -24.26 -19.09 29.09
C GLY A 138 -25.78 -19.19 29.06
N GLN A 139 -26.34 -20.14 29.81
CA GLN A 139 -27.77 -20.22 30.09
C GLN A 139 -28.21 -18.97 30.86
N SER A 140 -29.17 -18.22 30.33
CA SER A 140 -29.93 -17.23 31.11
C SER A 140 -31.19 -17.90 31.67
N PRO A 141 -31.46 -17.83 32.99
CA PRO A 141 -32.77 -18.20 33.53
C PRO A 141 -33.78 -17.08 33.28
N ALA A 142 -34.97 -17.45 32.83
CA ALA A 142 -36.12 -16.56 32.74
C ALA A 142 -36.55 -16.11 34.14
N MET A 143 -36.62 -14.80 34.38
CA MET A 143 -37.23 -14.26 35.60
C MET A 143 -38.67 -13.84 35.25
N PHE A 144 -39.61 -14.56 35.85
CA PHE A 144 -41.06 -14.28 35.80
C PHE A 144 -41.39 -13.01 36.57
N VAL A 145 -42.31 -12.24 36.01
CA VAL A 145 -43.00 -11.10 36.62
C VAL A 145 -44.02 -11.63 37.63
N SER A 146 -44.09 -11.01 38.81
CA SER A 146 -45.32 -10.96 39.61
C SER A 146 -45.37 -9.70 40.44
#